data_AF-A0A962W8P2-F1
#
_entry.id   AF-A0A962W8P2-F1
#
_cell.length_a   1.000
_cell.length_b   1.000
_cell.length_c   1.000
_cell.angle_alpha   90.00
_cell.angle_beta   90.00
_cell.angle_gamma   90.00
#
_symmetry.space_group_name_H-M   'P 1'
#
loop_
_entity.id
_entity.type
_entity.pdbx_description
1 polymer ?
#
loop_
_entity_poly.entity_id
_entity_poly.type
_entity_poly.pdbx_seq_one_letter_code
_entity_poly.pdbx_strand_id
1 'polypeptide(L)'
;RPVSSLVTGGVYRLSRNPMYLGMALVLLGCALTVGALSALAIPPAFVAVVQIRFIHHEERMLQGLFPEEYPAYCARVRRWL
;
A
#
# COMPACT_ATOMS: atom_id res chain seq x y z
N ARG A 1 -0.08 -10.17 18.83
CA ARG A 1 0.44 -11.40 18.19
C ARG A 1 1.67 -10.99 17.38
N PRO A 2 2.85 -11.58 17.60
CA PRO A 2 4.03 -11.25 16.80
C PRO A 2 3.78 -11.64 15.34
N VAL A 3 4.26 -10.82 14.39
CA VAL A 3 4.22 -11.14 12.96
C VAL A 3 5.19 -12.31 12.75
N SER A 4 4.67 -13.48 12.42
CA SER A 4 5.46 -14.73 12.37
C SER A 4 6.06 -15.03 11.01
N SER A 5 5.58 -14.39 9.94
CA SER A 5 6.06 -14.62 8.57
C SER A 5 5.79 -13.43 7.66
N LEU A 6 6.66 -13.24 6.66
CA LEU A 6 6.49 -12.24 5.61
C LEU A 6 5.68 -12.84 4.44
N VAL A 7 4.49 -12.30 4.20
CA VAL A 7 3.63 -12.74 3.09
C VAL A 7 4.02 -12.02 1.81
N THR A 8 4.56 -12.76 0.84
CA THR A 8 4.98 -12.23 -0.48
C THR A 8 4.22 -12.86 -1.66
N GLY A 9 3.30 -13.79 -1.38
CA GLY A 9 2.51 -14.52 -2.38
C GLY A 9 1.21 -13.82 -2.80
N GLY A 10 0.54 -14.38 -3.81
CA GLY A 10 -0.76 -13.88 -4.28
C GLY A 10 -0.70 -12.42 -4.75
N VAL A 11 -1.64 -11.60 -4.27
CA VAL A 11 -1.73 -10.16 -4.61
C VAL A 11 -0.52 -9.35 -4.16
N TYR A 12 0.22 -9.81 -3.15
CA TYR A 12 1.46 -9.18 -2.68
C TYR A 12 2.61 -9.32 -3.68
N ARG A 13 2.49 -10.15 -4.72
CA ARG A 13 3.45 -10.16 -5.84
C ARG A 13 3.29 -8.97 -6.79
N LEU A 14 2.12 -8.32 -6.78
CA LEU A 14 1.79 -7.22 -7.69
C LEU A 14 2.11 -5.87 -7.08
N SER A 15 1.97 -5.73 -5.76
CA SER A 15 2.31 -4.52 -5.01
C SER A 15 2.57 -4.92 -3.57
N ARG A 16 3.47 -4.21 -2.89
CA ARG A 16 3.68 -4.44 -1.45
C ARG A 16 2.49 -3.98 -0.60
N ASN A 17 1.64 -3.11 -1.13
CA ASN A 17 0.52 -2.48 -0.43
C ASN A 17 -0.83 -2.69 -1.15
N PRO A 18 -1.23 -3.94 -1.46
CA PRO A 18 -2.38 -4.21 -2.33
C PRO A 18 -3.71 -3.79 -1.69
N MET A 19 -3.82 -3.84 -0.36
CA MET A 19 -4.99 -3.36 0.39
C MET A 19 -5.20 -1.86 0.17
N TYR A 20 -4.16 -1.05 0.39
CA TYR A 20 -4.21 0.41 0.20
C TYR A 20 -4.46 0.78 -1.27
N LEU A 21 -3.90 0.01 -2.22
CA LEU A 21 -4.20 0.17 -3.63
C LEU A 21 -5.69 -0.09 -3.93
N GLY A 22 -6.26 -1.17 -3.39
CA GLY A 22 -7.68 -1.46 -3.52
C GLY A 22 -8.57 -0.36 -2.96
N MET A 23 -8.23 0.19 -1.78
CA MET A 23 -8.93 1.33 -1.19
C MET A 23 -8.86 2.57 -2.08
N ALA A 24 -7.68 2.88 -2.64
CA ALA A 24 -7.52 4.01 -3.56
C ALA A 24 -8.36 3.83 -4.83
N LEU A 25 -8.47 2.61 -5.36
CA LEU A 25 -9.32 2.29 -6.52
C LEU A 25 -10.82 2.42 -6.20
N VAL A 26 -11.25 1.97 -5.01
CA VAL A 26 -12.64 2.17 -4.55
C VAL A 26 -12.95 3.66 -4.40
N LEU A 27 -12.05 4.43 -3.79
CA LEU A 27 -12.22 5.89 -3.68
C LEU A 27 -12.27 6.57 -5.04
N LEU A 28 -11.46 6.11 -6.00
CA LEU A 28 -11.50 6.61 -7.37
C LEU A 28 -12.85 6.29 -8.04
N GLY A 29 -13.34 5.06 -7.91
CA GLY A 29 -14.66 4.66 -8.38
C GLY A 29 -15.77 5.52 -7.78
N CYS A 30 -15.75 5.73 -6.46
CA CYS A 30 -16.70 6.62 -5.78
C CYS A 30 -16.62 8.06 -6.31
N ALA A 31 -15.41 8.61 -6.45
CA ALA A 31 -15.21 9.96 -6.97
C ALA A 31 -15.77 10.12 -8.39
N LEU A 32 -15.58 9.11 -9.25
CA LEU A 32 -16.14 9.07 -10.60
C LEU A 32 -17.67 9.00 -10.58
N THR A 33 -18.27 8.22 -9.67
CA THR A 33 -19.75 8.13 -9.55
C THR A 33 -20.41 9.42 -9.05
N VAL A 34 -19.72 10.20 -8.20
CA VAL A 34 -20.22 11.49 -7.72
C VAL A 34 -20.24 12.54 -8.85
N GLY A 35 -19.36 12.41 -9.84
CA GLY A 35 -19.30 13.31 -11.00
C GLY A 35 -18.76 14.72 -10.72
N ALA A 36 -18.27 14.98 -9.50
CA ALA A 36 -17.67 16.26 -9.13
C ALA A 36 -16.14 16.22 -9.30
N LEU A 37 -15.58 17.21 -10.01
CA LEU A 37 -14.13 17.29 -10.24
C LEU A 37 -13.35 17.40 -8.92
N SER A 38 -13.92 18.06 -7.91
CA SER A 38 -13.34 18.14 -6.56
C SER A 38 -13.21 16.77 -5.87
N ALA A 39 -14.09 15.81 -6.17
CA ALA A 39 -14.02 14.46 -5.59
C ALA A 39 -12.79 13.69 -6.10
N LEU A 40 -12.27 14.00 -7.30
CA LEU A 40 -11.05 13.40 -7.83
C LEU A 40 -9.78 13.78 -7.05
N ALA A 41 -9.84 14.81 -6.19
CA ALA A 41 -8.74 15.13 -5.28
C ALA A 41 -8.64 14.15 -4.10
N ILE A 42 -9.70 13.41 -3.79
CA ILE A 42 -9.76 12.52 -2.62
C ILE A 42 -8.81 11.31 -2.77
N PRO A 43 -8.80 10.55 -3.88
CA PRO A 43 -7.87 9.43 -4.05
C PRO A 43 -6.38 9.80 -3.93
N PRO A 44 -5.84 10.84 -4.59
CA PRO A 44 -4.44 11.21 -4.43
C PRO A 44 -4.12 11.73 -3.02
N ALA A 45 -5.05 12.46 -2.38
CA ALA A 45 -4.89 12.88 -0.99
C ALA A 45 -4.81 11.66 -0.04
N PHE A 46 -5.67 10.66 -0.24
CA PHE A 46 -5.63 9.40 0.50
C PHE A 46 -4.30 8.67 0.33
N VAL A 47 -3.83 8.51 -0.91
CA VAL A 47 -2.54 7.87 -1.21
C VAL A 47 -1.38 8.58 -0.50
N ALA A 48 -1.36 9.92 -0.53
CA ALA A 48 -0.34 10.72 0.14
C ALA A 48 -0.33 10.50 1.66
N VAL A 49 -1.51 10.57 2.30
CA VAL A 49 -1.66 10.37 3.75
C VAL A 49 -1.24 8.96 4.15
N VAL A 50 -1.73 7.94 3.44
CA VAL A 50 -1.42 6.54 3.74
C VAL A 50 0.06 6.24 3.57
N GLN A 51 0.68 6.77 2.52
CA GLN A 51 2.10 6.58 2.28
C GLN A 51 2.96 7.11 3.45
N ILE A 52 2.68 8.32 3.92
CA ILE A 52 3.49 8.98 4.95
C ILE A 52 3.20 8.40 6.33
N ARG A 53 1.93 8.16 6.65
CA ARG A 53 1.49 7.83 8.01
C ARG A 53 1.54 6.33 8.32
N PHE A 54 1.26 5.49 7.33
CA PHE A 54 1.09 4.05 7.54
C PHE A 54 2.19 3.26 6.85
N ILE A 55 2.32 3.38 5.52
CA ILE A 55 3.25 2.54 4.74
C ILE A 55 4.68 2.71 5.25
N HIS A 56 5.19 3.93 5.43
CA HIS A 56 6.55 4.12 5.95
C HIS A 56 6.78 3.52 7.33
N HIS A 57 5.77 3.53 8.20
CA HIS A 57 5.89 2.92 9.52
C HIS A 57 5.89 1.39 9.43
N GLU A 58 4.95 0.83 8.66
CA GLU A 58 4.85 -0.61 8.41
C GLU A 58 6.13 -1.16 7.75
N GLU A 59 6.65 -0.49 6.72
CA GLU A 59 7.87 -0.93 6.03
C GLU A 59 9.09 -0.91 6.96
N ARG A 60 9.21 0.09 7.86
CA ARG A 60 10.29 0.13 8.86
C ARG A 60 10.17 -1.00 9.88
N MET A 61 8.94 -1.28 10.33
CA MET A 61 8.67 -2.39 11.23
C MET A 61 9.01 -3.73 10.57
N LEU A 62 8.58 -3.94 9.31
CA LEU A 62 8.89 -5.15 8.55
C LEU A 62 10.39 -5.32 8.29
N GLN A 63 11.11 -4.23 8.01
CA GLN A 63 12.56 -4.26 7.87
C GLN A 63 13.26 -4.66 9.19
N GLY A 64 12.73 -4.24 10.34
CA GLY A 64 13.26 -4.65 11.65
C GLY A 64 12.93 -6.10 12.01
N LEU A 65 11.77 -6.60 11.61
CA LEU A 65 11.33 -7.97 11.87
C LEU A 65 11.95 -9.00 10.91
N PHE A 66 12.19 -8.61 9.66
CA PHE A 66 12.68 -9.48 8.58
C PHE A 66 13.85 -8.82 7.82
N PRO A 67 15.02 -8.64 8.46
CA PRO A 67 16.12 -7.85 7.93
C PRO A 67 16.72 -8.40 6.63
N GLU A 68 16.61 -9.70 6.36
CA GLU A 68 17.11 -10.32 5.11
C GLU A 68 16.01 -10.50 4.06
N GLU A 69 14.82 -10.96 4.47
CA GLU A 69 13.73 -11.28 3.55
C GLU A 69 13.03 -10.03 2.99
N TYR A 70 12.84 -8.99 3.83
CA TYR A 70 12.10 -7.81 3.43
C TYR A 70 12.83 -6.94 2.37
N PRO A 71 14.15 -6.69 2.47
CA PRO A 71 14.88 -6.02 1.40
C PRO A 71 14.88 -6.80 0.08
N ALA A 72 15.03 -8.13 0.13
CA ALA A 72 14.95 -8.98 -1.05
C ALA A 72 13.56 -8.92 -1.72
N TYR A 73 12.51 -8.85 -0.92
CA TYR A 73 11.15 -8.63 -1.40
C TYR A 73 10.97 -7.23 -2.02
N CYS A 74 11.51 -6.19 -1.38
CA CYS A 74 11.47 -4.81 -1.88
C CYS A 74 12.16 -4.63 -3.24
N ALA A 75 13.20 -5.41 -3.52
CA ALA A 75 13.88 -5.41 -4.81
C ALA A 75 13.04 -6.02 -5.95
N ARG A 76 12.07 -6.88 -5.62
CA ARG A 76 11.26 -7.62 -6.59
C ARG A 76 9.89 -7.01 -6.86
N VAL A 77 9.30 -6.37 -5.85
CA VAL A 77 7.92 -5.84 -5.90
C VAL A 77 7.94 -4.40 -5.47
N ARG A 78 7.29 -3.49 -6.21
CA ARG A 78 7.27 -2.06 -5.88
C ARG A 78 6.27 -1.73 -4.77
N ARG A 79 6.44 -0.55 -4.17
CA ARG A 79 5.56 -0.05 -3.09
C ARG A 79 4.11 0.07 -3.55
N TRP A 80 3.93 0.67 -4.73
CA TRP A 80 2.69 0.77 -5.49
C TRP A 80 2.96 0.14 -6.86
N LEU A 81 2.11 -0.79 -7.29
CA LEU A 81 2.21 -1.56 -8.56
C LEU A 81 3.65 -1.77 -9.10
#